data_AF-A0A939YMJ3-F1
#
_entry.id   AF-A0A939YMJ3-F1
#
_cell.length_a   1.000
_cell.length_b   1.000
_cell.length_c   1.000
_cell.angle_alpha   90.00
_cell.angle_beta   90.00
_cell.angle_gamma   90.00
#
_symmetry.space_group_name_H-M   'P 1'
#
loop_
_entity.id
_entity.type
_entity.pdbx_description
1 polymer ?
#
loop_
_entity_poly.entity_id
_entity_poly.type
_entity_poly.pdbx_seq_one_letter_code
_entity_poly.pdbx_strand_id
1 'polypeptide(L)'
;APQQGRMFTEKFGTHQCTLAVREQFMRQTRREIDDAIIEEVLINGTANLADEDLKIIRATATEYVNDIFRRLRDHGYDDKSTTLYVTGGGGCLVKNFYGYDKSRVFFVDDICAAAKGYEHMAELQLGTGVGI
;
A
#
# COMPACT_ATOMS: atom_id res chain seq x y z
N ALA A 1 -12.11 -17.24 -10.73
CA ALA A 1 -12.82 -16.07 -10.18
C ALA A 1 -12.44 -15.90 -8.70
N PRO A 2 -12.42 -14.68 -8.16
CA PRO A 2 -12.16 -14.45 -6.74
C PRO A 2 -13.17 -15.18 -5.85
N GLN A 3 -12.72 -15.71 -4.72
CA GLN A 3 -13.58 -16.43 -3.77
C GLN A 3 -14.33 -15.42 -2.92
N GLN A 4 -15.66 -15.34 -3.06
CA GLN A 4 -16.49 -14.30 -2.42
C GLN A 4 -16.33 -14.22 -0.89
N GLY A 5 -16.01 -15.33 -0.21
CA GLY A 5 -15.80 -15.37 1.24
C GLY A 5 -14.39 -15.01 1.73
N ARG A 6 -13.48 -14.62 0.82
CA ARG A 6 -12.08 -14.25 1.14
C ARG A 6 -11.71 -12.84 0.67
N MET A 7 -12.70 -11.96 0.58
CA MET A 7 -12.52 -10.56 0.22
C MET A 7 -12.82 -9.70 1.45
N PHE A 8 -11.88 -8.84 1.82
CA PHE A 8 -11.96 -8.03 3.03
C PHE A 8 -11.70 -6.57 2.67
N THR A 9 -12.34 -5.66 3.39
CA THR A 9 -12.13 -4.21 3.27
C THR A 9 -11.90 -3.62 4.64
N GLU A 10 -10.74 -3.00 4.83
CA GLU A 10 -10.32 -2.38 6.08
C GLU A 10 -10.32 -0.85 5.91
N LYS A 11 -10.79 -0.11 6.92
CA LYS A 11 -10.64 1.35 6.97
C LYS A 11 -9.24 1.73 7.45
N PHE A 12 -8.22 1.31 6.70
CA PHE A 12 -6.81 1.42 7.07
C PHE A 12 -5.95 1.88 5.88
N GLY A 13 -6.37 2.98 5.22
CA GLY A 13 -5.74 3.54 4.02
C GLY A 13 -4.59 4.52 4.30
N THR A 14 -3.99 5.06 3.23
CA THR A 14 -2.84 5.99 3.30
C THR A 14 -3.12 7.24 4.13
N HIS A 15 -4.33 7.82 4.01
CA HIS A 15 -4.69 9.01 4.78
C HIS A 15 -4.64 8.78 6.30
N GLN A 16 -5.01 7.58 6.78
CA GLN A 16 -4.90 7.25 8.21
C GLN A 16 -3.44 7.15 8.66
N CYS A 17 -2.53 6.74 7.77
CA CYS A 17 -1.09 6.82 8.04
C CYS A 17 -0.63 8.28 8.18
N THR A 18 -1.08 9.18 7.30
CA THR A 18 -0.75 10.62 7.39
C THR A 18 -1.23 11.22 8.71
N LEU A 19 -2.47 10.91 9.14
CA LEU A 19 -3.01 11.37 10.42
C LEU A 19 -2.19 10.82 11.60
N ALA A 20 -1.87 9.52 11.60
CA ALA A 20 -1.07 8.90 12.65
C ALA A 20 0.32 9.55 12.75
N VAL A 21 0.98 9.81 11.61
CA VAL A 21 2.26 10.53 11.58
C VAL A 21 2.11 11.93 12.16
N ARG A 22 1.09 12.69 11.75
CA ARG A 22 0.86 14.07 12.22
C ARG A 22 0.67 14.11 13.74
N GLU A 23 -0.15 13.21 14.28
CA GLU A 23 -0.38 13.10 15.72
C GLU A 23 0.90 12.73 16.48
N GLN A 24 1.66 11.75 15.98
CA GLN A 24 2.92 11.35 16.60
C GLN A 24 3.99 12.45 16.55
N PHE A 25 4.07 13.16 15.43
CA PHE A 25 4.99 14.28 15.27
C PHE A 25 4.67 15.39 16.26
N MET A 26 3.41 15.83 16.32
CA MET A 26 2.97 16.87 17.25
C MET A 26 3.21 16.46 18.71
N ARG A 27 2.96 15.19 19.05
CA ARG A 27 3.20 14.66 20.40
C ARG A 27 4.65 14.76 20.83
N GLN A 28 5.60 14.47 19.93
CA GLN A 28 7.02 14.43 20.24
C GLN A 28 7.71 15.79 20.15
N THR A 29 7.35 16.60 19.15
CA THR A 29 8.05 17.86 18.85
C THR A 29 7.31 19.10 19.33
N ARG A 30 6.01 18.98 19.65
CA ARG A 30 5.07 20.09 19.88
C ARG A 30 5.00 21.11 18.73
N ARG A 31 5.39 20.70 17.52
CA ARG A 31 5.31 21.49 16.30
C ARG A 31 4.31 20.86 15.34
N GLU A 32 3.64 21.71 14.56
CA GLU A 32 2.86 21.27 13.42
C GLU A 32 3.78 20.99 12.23
N ILE A 33 3.34 20.10 11.35
CA ILE A 33 4.02 19.73 10.12
C ILE A 33 2.98 19.67 9.00
N ASP A 34 3.37 20.13 7.82
CA ASP A 34 2.50 20.12 6.64
C ASP A 34 2.31 18.70 6.11
N ASP A 35 1.09 18.38 5.69
CA ASP A 35 0.76 17.07 5.13
C ASP A 35 1.55 16.76 3.87
N ALA A 36 1.84 17.75 3.03
CA ALA A 36 2.63 17.56 1.81
C ALA A 36 4.03 17.04 2.12
N ILE A 37 4.62 17.47 3.24
CA ILE A 37 5.93 16.99 3.70
C ILE A 37 5.82 15.55 4.21
N ILE A 38 4.77 15.25 4.99
CA ILE A 38 4.51 13.87 5.43
C ILE A 38 4.37 12.98 4.19
N GLU A 39 3.52 13.35 3.24
CA GLU A 39 3.27 12.62 2.01
C GLU A 39 4.54 12.43 1.19
N GLU A 40 5.40 13.45 1.07
CA GLU A 40 6.70 13.34 0.40
C GLU A 40 7.56 12.23 1.04
N VAL A 41 7.65 12.21 2.37
CA VAL A 41 8.36 11.13 3.08
C VAL A 41 7.67 9.79 2.84
N LEU A 42 6.34 9.72 2.86
CA LEU A 42 5.63 8.46 2.67
C LEU A 42 5.81 7.90 1.24
N ILE A 43 5.87 8.77 0.23
CA ILE A 43 6.03 8.42 -1.18
C ILE A 43 7.49 8.05 -1.51
N ASN A 44 8.46 8.83 -1.03
CA ASN A 44 9.87 8.71 -1.42
C ASN A 44 10.74 8.01 -0.36
N GLY A 45 10.21 7.79 0.84
CA GLY A 45 10.96 7.32 2.01
C GLY A 45 11.77 8.41 2.70
N THR A 46 11.91 9.60 2.11
CA THR A 46 12.72 10.70 2.62
C THR A 46 12.18 12.05 2.17
N ALA A 47 12.55 13.12 2.87
CA ALA A 47 12.30 14.50 2.48
C ALA A 47 13.42 15.40 3.01
N ASN A 48 13.44 16.67 2.60
CA ASN A 48 14.39 17.65 3.11
C ASN A 48 13.99 18.12 4.52
N LEU A 49 14.34 17.33 5.53
CA LEU A 49 14.02 17.54 6.94
C LEU A 49 15.25 17.29 7.82
N ALA A 50 15.23 17.80 9.05
CA ALA A 50 16.18 17.39 10.07
C ALA A 50 16.04 15.87 10.34
N ASP A 51 17.17 15.19 10.58
CA ASP A 51 17.19 13.74 10.79
C ASP A 51 16.29 13.27 11.93
N GLU A 52 16.15 14.07 12.99
CA GLU A 52 15.28 13.76 14.13
C GLU A 52 13.80 13.75 13.73
N ASP A 53 13.38 14.73 12.93
CA ASP A 53 12.01 14.86 12.42
C ASP A 53 11.70 13.74 11.42
N LEU A 54 12.64 13.46 10.52
CA LEU A 54 12.52 12.37 9.55
C LEU A 54 12.39 11.01 10.25
N LYS A 55 13.14 10.76 11.32
CA LYS A 55 13.06 9.51 12.10
C LYS A 55 11.67 9.28 12.68
N ILE A 56 11.00 10.32 13.19
CA ILE A 56 9.65 10.20 13.76
C ILE A 56 8.65 9.74 12.69
N ILE A 57 8.70 10.35 11.50
CA ILE A 57 7.80 10.02 10.39
C ILE A 57 8.06 8.58 9.92
N ARG A 58 9.33 8.23 9.68
CA ARG A 58 9.71 6.89 9.21
C ARG A 58 9.35 5.80 10.22
N ALA A 59 9.57 6.04 11.51
CA ALA A 59 9.21 5.10 12.57
C ALA A 59 7.70 4.85 12.59
N THR A 60 6.91 5.92 12.60
CA THR A 60 5.43 5.82 12.61
C THR A 60 4.91 5.13 11.35
N ALA A 61 5.46 5.45 10.17
CA ALA A 61 5.09 4.79 8.91
C ALA A 61 5.46 3.30 8.91
N THR A 62 6.62 2.94 9.46
CA THR A 62 7.06 1.54 9.61
C THR A 62 6.12 0.75 10.51
N GLU A 63 5.74 1.32 11.66
CA GLU A 63 4.74 0.71 12.55
C GLU A 63 3.39 0.54 11.84
N TYR A 64 2.93 1.56 11.13
CA TYR A 64 1.68 1.52 10.37
C TYR A 64 1.67 0.40 9.34
N VAL A 65 2.75 0.25 8.55
CA VAL A 65 2.82 -0.81 7.52
C VAL A 65 2.95 -2.20 8.13
N ASN A 66 3.68 -2.36 9.23
CA ASN A 66 3.68 -3.63 9.98
C ASN A 66 2.27 -4.04 10.40
N ASP A 67 1.44 -3.07 10.73
CA ASP A 67 0.05 -3.24 11.10
C ASP A 67 -0.86 -3.56 9.91
N ILE A 68 -0.54 -3.08 8.69
CA ILE A 68 -1.16 -3.56 7.45
C ILE A 68 -0.90 -5.06 7.29
N PHE A 69 0.36 -5.47 7.40
CA PHE A 69 0.74 -6.88 7.23
C PHE A 69 0.21 -7.78 8.35
N ARG A 70 0.03 -7.25 9.55
CA ARG A 70 -0.67 -7.96 10.63
C ARG A 70 -2.11 -8.29 10.24
N ARG A 71 -2.86 -7.30 9.73
CA ARG A 71 -4.23 -7.50 9.25
C ARG A 71 -4.28 -8.46 8.06
N LEU A 72 -3.31 -8.40 7.15
CA LEU A 72 -3.20 -9.39 6.07
C LEU A 72 -3.06 -10.81 6.62
N ARG A 73 -2.19 -11.01 7.64
CA ARG A 73 -2.03 -12.32 8.30
C ARG A 73 -3.31 -12.78 9.01
N ASP A 74 -4.03 -11.87 9.65
CA ASP A 74 -5.34 -12.16 10.27
C ASP A 74 -6.35 -12.69 9.24
N HIS A 75 -6.22 -12.26 7.97
CA HIS A 75 -7.01 -12.74 6.82
C HIS A 75 -6.36 -13.89 6.04
N GLY A 76 -5.31 -14.52 6.58
CA GLY A 76 -4.70 -15.74 6.04
C GLY A 76 -3.54 -15.52 5.06
N TYR A 77 -3.00 -14.31 4.96
CA TYR A 77 -1.74 -14.09 4.25
C TYR A 77 -0.56 -14.73 5.00
N ASP A 78 0.28 -15.46 4.27
CA ASP A 78 1.53 -16.03 4.78
C ASP A 78 2.67 -15.70 3.82
N ASP A 79 3.74 -15.12 4.34
CA ASP A 79 4.86 -14.57 3.56
C ASP A 79 5.66 -15.66 2.82
N LYS A 80 5.65 -16.90 3.33
CA LYS A 80 6.39 -18.03 2.75
C LYS A 80 5.60 -18.79 1.69
N SER A 81 4.28 -18.79 1.76
CA SER A 81 3.42 -19.57 0.86
C SER A 81 2.62 -18.72 -0.12
N THR A 82 2.40 -17.43 0.17
CA THR A 82 1.49 -16.57 -0.60
C THR A 82 2.25 -15.51 -1.40
N THR A 83 1.96 -15.44 -2.70
CA THR A 83 2.37 -14.31 -3.55
C THR A 83 1.42 -13.14 -3.33
N LEU A 84 1.96 -11.95 -3.05
CA LEU A 84 1.19 -10.72 -2.85
C LEU A 84 1.35 -9.79 -4.05
N TYR A 85 0.23 -9.40 -4.65
CA TYR A 85 0.20 -8.33 -5.64
C TYR A 85 -0.35 -7.06 -4.99
N VAL A 86 0.48 -6.03 -4.93
CA VAL A 86 0.11 -4.71 -4.40
C VAL A 86 -0.20 -3.79 -5.58
N THR A 87 -1.34 -3.12 -5.52
CA THR A 87 -1.79 -2.17 -6.54
C THR A 87 -2.31 -0.90 -5.89
N GLY A 88 -2.37 0.20 -6.66
CA GLY A 88 -2.81 1.51 -6.20
C GLY A 88 -1.75 2.30 -5.43
N GLY A 89 -2.08 3.54 -5.06
CA GLY A 89 -1.14 4.51 -4.50
C GLY A 89 -0.53 4.14 -3.15
N GLY A 90 -1.17 3.24 -2.39
CA GLY A 90 -0.64 2.75 -1.11
C GLY A 90 0.62 1.88 -1.22
N GLY A 91 0.98 1.45 -2.45
CA GLY A 91 2.17 0.62 -2.67
C GLY A 91 3.48 1.27 -2.21
N CYS A 92 3.59 2.60 -2.26
CA CYS A 92 4.78 3.32 -1.82
C CYS A 92 5.09 3.09 -0.34
N LEU A 93 4.07 2.97 0.52
CA LEU A 93 4.26 2.68 1.95
C LEU A 93 4.97 1.33 2.14
N VAL A 94 4.53 0.31 1.43
CA VAL A 94 5.14 -1.03 1.50
C VAL A 94 6.54 -1.00 0.91
N LYS A 95 6.75 -0.32 -0.24
CA LYS A 95 8.07 -0.19 -0.87
C LYS A 95 9.12 0.43 0.06
N ASN A 96 8.73 1.44 0.83
CA ASN A 96 9.65 2.26 1.62
C ASN A 96 9.82 1.81 3.08
N PHE A 97 8.79 1.23 3.69
CA PHE A 97 8.74 1.00 5.14
C PHE A 97 8.50 -0.45 5.56
N TYR A 98 8.54 -1.40 4.62
CA TYR A 98 8.40 -2.82 4.95
C TYR A 98 9.49 -3.67 4.32
N GLY A 99 9.99 -4.63 5.09
CA GLY A 99 10.87 -5.68 4.57
C GLY A 99 10.03 -6.78 3.95
N TYR A 100 9.98 -6.84 2.62
CA TYR A 100 9.29 -7.90 1.87
C TYR A 100 10.25 -8.74 1.03
N ASP A 101 9.84 -9.99 0.77
CA ASP A 101 10.51 -10.86 -0.19
C ASP A 101 10.18 -10.42 -1.63
N LYS A 102 11.20 -9.93 -2.35
CA LYS A 102 11.09 -9.45 -3.74
C LYS A 102 10.70 -10.54 -4.74
N SER A 103 10.84 -11.82 -4.38
CA SER A 103 10.39 -12.94 -5.21
C SER A 103 8.89 -13.24 -5.06
N ARG A 104 8.24 -12.67 -4.04
CA ARG A 104 6.84 -12.97 -3.68
C ARG A 104 5.93 -11.75 -3.63
N VAL A 105 6.48 -10.54 -3.52
CA VAL A 105 5.70 -9.31 -3.51
C VAL A 105 5.95 -8.54 -4.79
N PHE A 106 4.88 -8.35 -5.57
CA PHE A 106 4.90 -7.66 -6.85
C PHE A 106 4.07 -6.40 -6.80
N PHE A 107 4.61 -5.29 -7.32
CA PHE A 107 3.92 -4.02 -7.40
C PHE A 107 3.40 -3.80 -8.82
N VAL A 108 2.10 -3.59 -8.95
CA VAL A 108 1.45 -3.29 -10.22
C VAL A 108 1.34 -1.77 -10.35
N ASP A 109 2.36 -1.18 -10.96
CA ASP A 109 2.47 0.28 -11.15
C ASP A 109 1.72 0.76 -12.41
N ASP A 110 1.23 -0.16 -13.26
CA ASP A 110 0.37 0.18 -14.41
C ASP A 110 -1.04 0.56 -13.91
N ILE A 111 -1.30 1.87 -13.88
CA ILE A 111 -2.58 2.47 -13.44
C ILE A 111 -3.74 1.93 -14.30
N CYS A 112 -3.47 1.56 -15.54
CA CYS A 112 -4.47 1.03 -16.47
C CYS A 112 -4.61 -0.49 -16.40
N ALA A 113 -3.91 -1.20 -15.51
CA ALA A 113 -3.92 -2.66 -15.45
C ALA A 113 -5.35 -3.23 -15.32
N ALA A 114 -6.20 -2.60 -14.50
CA ALA A 114 -7.60 -3.00 -14.36
C ALA A 114 -8.37 -2.80 -15.67
N ALA A 115 -8.22 -1.65 -16.33
CA ALA A 115 -8.90 -1.34 -17.60
C ALA A 115 -8.51 -2.31 -18.73
N LYS A 116 -7.20 -2.57 -18.88
CA LYS A 116 -6.67 -3.56 -19.83
C LYS A 116 -7.22 -4.97 -19.56
N GLY A 117 -7.35 -5.33 -18.28
CA GLY A 117 -7.96 -6.60 -17.88
C GLY A 117 -9.43 -6.70 -18.31
N TYR A 118 -10.21 -5.63 -18.13
CA TYR A 118 -11.60 -5.58 -18.58
C TYR A 118 -11.72 -5.61 -20.11
N GLU A 119 -10.87 -4.88 -20.83
CA GLU A 119 -10.81 -4.91 -22.30
C GLU A 119 -10.54 -6.33 -22.80
N HIS A 120 -9.51 -7.00 -22.27
CA HIS A 120 -9.17 -8.36 -22.66
C HIS A 120 -10.30 -9.36 -22.37
N MET A 121 -10.96 -9.25 -21.22
CA MET A 121 -12.11 -10.11 -20.90
C MET A 121 -13.28 -9.87 -21.86
N ALA A 122 -13.54 -8.61 -22.25
CA ALA A 122 -14.57 -8.28 -23.22
C ALA A 122 -14.23 -8.81 -24.62
N GLU A 123 -12.98 -8.68 -25.07
CA GLU A 123 -12.51 -9.24 -26.33
C GLU A 123 -12.66 -10.76 -26.39
N LEU A 124 -12.32 -11.47 -25.31
CA LEU A 124 -12.53 -12.92 -25.23
C LEU A 124 -14.01 -13.28 -25.35
N GLN A 125 -14.90 -12.56 -24.65
CA GLN A 125 -16.34 -12.79 -24.72
C GLN A 125 -16.90 -12.57 -26.13
N LEU A 126 -16.47 -11.49 -26.80
CA LEU A 126 -16.90 -11.16 -28.16
C LEU A 126 -16.29 -12.10 -29.22
N GLY A 127 -15.03 -12.51 -29.04
CA GLY A 127 -14.32 -13.46 -29.91
C GLY A 127 -14.88 -14.88 -29.83
N THR A 128 -15.39 -15.30 -28.66
CA THR A 128 -16.12 -16.57 -28.51
C THR A 128 -17.54 -16.55 -29.10
N GLY A 129 -18.02 -15.40 -29.58
CA GLY A 129 -19.33 -15.23 -30.23
C GLY A 129 -19.33 -15.46 -31.75
N VAL A 130 -18.19 -15.78 -32.37
CA VAL A 130 -18.09 -16.11 -33.80
C VAL A 130 -17.67 -17.59 -33.94
N GLY A 131 -18.63 -18.50 -33.77
CA GLY A 131 -18.38 -19.92 -33.93
C GLY A 131 -19.51 -20.86 -33.50
N ILE A 132 -20.67 -20.75 -34.15
CA ILE A 132 -21.45 -21.84 -34.82
C ILE A 132 -22.49 -21.22 -35.73
#